data_AF-A0A6N7ESM7-F1
#
_entry.id   AF-A0A6N7ESM7-F1
#
_cell.length_a   1.000
_cell.length_b   1.000
_cell.length_c   1.000
_cell.angle_alpha   90.00
_cell.angle_beta   90.00
_cell.angle_gamma   90.00
#
_symmetry.space_group_name_H-M   'P 1'
#
loop_
_entity.id
_entity.type
_entity.pdbx_description
1 polymer ?
#
loop_
_entity_poly.entity_id
_entity_poly.type
_entity_poly.pdbx_seq_one_letter_code
_entity_poly.pdbx_strand_id
1 'polypeptide(L)'
;MEDTQAVIDALQLAQLQLLQTMVIGFMVCWALFFIWLTVYFLRRLKSTHVALWQSLGKPTLWRKNGALLKFIMSRRVKELAPKLQVYARLLRYLTLIGVSLALAVAFAMIKLYWV
;
A
#
# COMPACT_ATOMS: atom_id res chain seq x y z
N MET A 1 -24.72 17.55 36.13
CA MET A 1 -24.37 18.04 34.77
C MET A 1 -22.92 17.72 34.44
N GLU A 2 -21.97 17.78 35.39
CA GLU A 2 -20.59 17.30 35.19
C GLU A 2 -20.51 15.78 34.87
N ASP A 3 -21.32 14.94 35.52
CA ASP A 3 -21.30 13.48 35.27
C ASP A 3 -21.70 13.10 33.84
N THR A 4 -22.60 13.88 33.23
CA THR A 4 -23.08 13.61 31.87
C THR A 4 -22.02 13.98 30.82
N GLN A 5 -21.26 15.05 31.08
CA GLN A 5 -20.17 15.48 30.20
C GLN A 5 -19.00 14.50 30.24
N ALA A 6 -18.64 14.01 31.43
CA ALA A 6 -17.58 13.01 31.60
C ALA A 6 -17.88 11.68 30.88
N VAL A 7 -19.15 11.26 30.86
CA VAL A 7 -19.59 10.06 30.12
C VAL A 7 -19.53 10.29 28.60
N ILE A 8 -19.91 11.47 28.12
CA ILE A 8 -19.82 11.83 26.69
C ILE A 8 -18.36 11.87 26.25
N ASP A 9 -17.48 12.47 27.03
CA ASP A 9 -16.05 12.55 26.73
C ASP A 9 -15.40 11.16 26.72
N ALA A 10 -15.74 10.29 27.68
CA ALA A 10 -15.28 8.90 27.70
C ALA A 10 -15.79 8.10 26.49
N LEU A 11 -17.04 8.31 26.08
CA LEU A 11 -17.62 7.65 24.91
C LEU A 11 -16.96 8.12 23.60
N GLN A 12 -16.68 9.41 23.47
CA GLN A 12 -15.94 9.97 22.33
C GLN A 12 -14.51 9.44 22.27
N LEU A 13 -13.83 9.34 23.42
CA LEU A 13 -12.47 8.79 23.50
C LEU A 13 -12.44 7.31 23.07
N ALA A 14 -13.42 6.52 23.52
CA ALA A 14 -13.56 5.12 23.12
C ALA A 14 -13.84 4.97 21.61
N GLN A 15 -14.71 5.80 21.03
CA GLN A 15 -14.96 5.80 19.59
C GLN A 15 -13.71 6.17 18.78
N LEU A 16 -12.94 7.15 19.26
CA LEU A 16 -11.69 7.56 18.62
C LEU A 16 -10.65 6.43 18.62
N GLN A 17 -10.49 5.72 19.74
CA GLN A 17 -9.59 4.57 19.86
C GLN A 17 -10.02 3.40 18.96
N LEU A 18 -11.32 3.15 18.86
CA LEU A 18 -11.89 2.09 18.02
C LEU A 18 -11.65 2.40 16.54
N LEU A 19 -11.87 3.66 16.13
CA LEU A 19 -11.58 4.14 14.79
C LEU A 19 -10.08 4.02 14.47
N GLN A 20 -9.19 4.45 15.38
CA GLN A 20 -7.74 4.31 15.21
C GLN A 20 -7.32 2.84 15.04
N THR A 21 -7.87 1.95 15.86
CA THR A 21 -7.57 0.51 15.79
C THR A 21 -8.03 -0.09 14.46
N MET A 22 -9.21 0.30 13.97
CA MET A 22 -9.70 -0.12 12.65
C MET A 22 -8.80 0.39 11.51
N VAL A 23 -8.35 1.64 11.57
CA VAL A 23 -7.45 2.23 10.56
C VAL A 23 -6.10 1.52 10.56
N ILE A 24 -5.52 1.25 11.73
CA ILE A 24 -4.26 0.50 11.85
C ILE A 24 -4.44 -0.93 11.33
N GLY A 25 -5.52 -1.61 11.71
CA GLY A 25 -5.84 -2.96 11.23
C GLY A 25 -5.98 -3.00 9.70
N PHE A 26 -6.67 -2.02 9.12
CA PHE A 26 -6.80 -1.87 7.68
C PHE A 26 -5.44 -1.65 6.99
N MET A 27 -4.59 -0.77 7.54
CA MET A 27 -3.23 -0.52 7.04
C MET A 27 -2.37 -1.79 7.05
N VAL A 28 -2.44 -2.58 8.13
CA VAL A 28 -1.69 -3.85 8.24
C VAL A 28 -2.20 -4.87 7.21
N CYS A 29 -3.52 -5.06 7.11
CA CYS A 29 -4.12 -5.92 6.11
C CYS A 29 -3.74 -5.51 4.68
N TRP A 30 -3.77 -4.21 4.40
CA TRP A 30 -3.36 -3.66 3.11
C TRP A 30 -1.88 -3.93 2.81
N ALA A 31 -0.99 -3.72 3.78
CA ALA A 31 0.45 -3.96 3.63
C ALA A 31 0.74 -5.45 3.37
N LEU A 32 0.11 -6.36 4.12
CA LEU A 32 0.24 -7.80 3.93
C LEU A 32 -0.24 -8.22 2.54
N PHE A 33 -1.41 -7.73 2.11
CA PHE A 33 -1.96 -8.00 0.79
C PHE A 33 -1.04 -7.49 -0.33
N PHE A 34 -0.47 -6.29 -0.17
CA PHE A 34 0.47 -5.71 -1.12
C PHE A 34 1.76 -6.53 -1.25
N ILE A 35 2.33 -6.97 -0.12
CA ILE A 35 3.52 -7.83 -0.10
C ILE A 35 3.22 -9.16 -0.80
N TRP A 36 2.11 -9.80 -0.45
CA TRP A 36 1.69 -11.07 -1.04
C TRP A 36 1.55 -10.96 -2.57
N LEU A 37 0.85 -9.92 -3.06
CA LEU A 37 0.65 -9.68 -4.48
C LEU A 37 1.97 -9.40 -5.21
N THR A 38 2.88 -8.64 -4.58
CA THR A 38 4.20 -8.31 -5.12
C THR A 38 5.08 -9.56 -5.24
N VAL A 39 5.12 -10.40 -4.21
CA VAL A 39 5.86 -11.67 -4.21
C VAL A 39 5.30 -12.62 -5.26
N TYR A 40 3.97 -12.71 -5.37
CA TYR A 40 3.29 -13.51 -6.39
C TYR A 40 3.65 -13.05 -7.80
N PHE A 41 3.57 -11.73 -8.06
CA PHE A 41 3.97 -11.12 -9.33
C PHE A 41 5.44 -11.41 -9.66
N LEU A 42 6.34 -11.25 -8.69
CA LEU A 42 7.77 -11.54 -8.87
C LEU A 42 8.06 -13.00 -9.17
N ARG A 43 7.42 -13.96 -8.47
CA ARG A 43 7.54 -15.40 -8.78
C ARG A 43 7.06 -15.70 -10.19
N ARG A 44 5.91 -15.12 -10.57
CA ARG A 44 5.34 -15.35 -11.89
C ARG A 44 6.19 -14.71 -12.99
N LEU A 45 6.70 -13.50 -12.77
CA LEU A 45 7.63 -12.81 -13.67
C LEU A 45 8.90 -13.63 -13.91
N LYS A 46 9.50 -14.17 -12.84
CA LYS A 46 10.68 -15.04 -12.93
C LYS A 46 10.42 -16.28 -13.80
N SER A 47 9.24 -16.89 -13.66
CA SER A 47 8.88 -18.10 -14.41
C SER A 47 8.50 -17.83 -15.86
N THR A 48 7.92 -16.68 -16.18
CA THR A 48 7.37 -16.41 -17.53
C THR A 48 8.32 -15.58 -18.41
N HIS A 49 9.10 -14.65 -17.83
CA HIS A 49 10.00 -13.78 -18.58
C HIS A 49 11.35 -13.58 -17.86
N VAL A 50 12.27 -14.53 -18.03
CA VAL A 50 13.60 -14.52 -17.40
C VAL A 50 14.42 -13.29 -17.82
N ALA A 51 14.32 -12.83 -19.07
CA ALA A 51 15.02 -11.65 -19.56
C ALA A 51 14.58 -10.35 -18.85
N LEU A 52 13.27 -10.21 -18.59
CA LEU A 52 12.72 -9.09 -17.80
C LEU A 52 13.09 -9.20 -16.32
N TRP A 53 13.16 -10.42 -15.79
CA TRP A 53 13.65 -10.66 -14.44
C TRP A 53 15.12 -10.27 -14.27
N GLN A 54 15.96 -10.55 -15.28
CA GLN A 54 17.37 -10.17 -15.27
C GLN A 54 17.57 -8.65 -15.41
N SER A 55 16.75 -7.97 -16.23
CA SER A 55 16.83 -6.50 -16.39
C SER A 55 16.41 -5.73 -15.13
N LEU A 56 15.67 -6.36 -14.21
CA LEU A 56 15.34 -5.81 -12.89
C LEU A 56 16.52 -5.84 -11.89
N GLY A 57 17.66 -6.45 -12.23
CA GLY A 57 18.86 -6.49 -11.40
C GLY A 57 18.82 -7.50 -10.25
N LYS A 58 20.00 -8.04 -9.86
CA LYS A 58 20.13 -9.09 -8.83
C LYS A 58 19.43 -8.69 -7.51
N PRO A 59 18.72 -9.62 -6.87
CA PRO A 59 17.57 -9.32 -6.03
C PRO A 59 17.96 -8.96 -4.59
N THR A 60 18.13 -7.68 -4.29
CA THR A 60 18.08 -7.17 -2.92
C THR A 60 16.73 -6.48 -2.69
N LEU A 61 16.00 -6.90 -1.65
CA LEU A 61 14.60 -6.51 -1.33
C LEU A 61 14.36 -4.98 -1.35
N TRP A 62 15.37 -4.20 -0.99
CA TRP A 62 15.27 -2.74 -0.88
C TRP A 62 15.40 -1.99 -2.21
N ARG A 63 16.29 -2.43 -3.12
CA ARG A 63 16.41 -1.82 -4.47
C ARG A 63 15.29 -2.26 -5.42
N LYS A 64 14.67 -3.41 -5.14
CA LYS A 64 13.62 -4.00 -5.97
C LYS A 64 12.31 -3.21 -5.96
N ASN A 65 11.92 -2.58 -4.85
CA ASN A 65 10.67 -1.82 -4.83
C ASN A 65 10.71 -0.63 -5.80
N GLY A 66 11.81 0.12 -5.85
CA GLY A 66 11.96 1.25 -6.78
C GLY A 66 12.01 0.83 -8.25
N ALA A 67 12.77 -0.21 -8.59
CA ALA A 67 12.86 -0.71 -9.97
C ALA A 67 11.54 -1.36 -10.44
N LEU A 68 10.88 -2.11 -9.55
CA LEU A 68 9.58 -2.73 -9.82
C LEU A 68 8.49 -1.65 -10.00
N LEU A 69 8.46 -0.64 -9.14
CA LEU A 69 7.55 0.50 -9.28
C LEU A 69 7.80 1.26 -10.57
N LYS A 70 9.06 1.55 -10.90
CA LYS A 70 9.43 2.22 -12.15
C LYS A 70 9.02 1.40 -13.37
N PHE A 71 9.16 0.07 -13.29
CA PHE A 71 8.74 -0.84 -14.35
C PHE A 71 7.22 -0.90 -14.50
N ILE A 72 6.47 -1.02 -13.41
CA ILE A 72 5.00 -1.06 -13.39
C ILE A 72 4.36 0.29 -13.79
N MET A 73 5.04 1.40 -13.46
CA MET A 73 4.65 2.75 -13.90
C MET A 73 5.01 3.01 -15.38
N SER A 74 5.96 2.27 -15.95
CA SER A 74 6.48 2.46 -17.30
C SER A 74 5.59 1.83 -18.39
N ARG A 75 5.71 2.34 -19.62
CA ARG A 75 5.04 1.81 -20.82
C ARG A 75 5.47 0.38 -21.16
N ARG A 76 6.60 -0.10 -20.61
CA ARG A 76 7.12 -1.48 -20.80
C ARG A 76 6.21 -2.56 -20.21
N VAL A 77 5.20 -2.21 -19.41
CA VAL A 77 4.15 -3.15 -19.00
C VAL A 77 3.42 -3.76 -20.22
N LYS A 78 3.32 -3.03 -21.34
CA LYS A 78 2.67 -3.53 -22.57
C LYS A 78 3.43 -4.69 -23.24
N GLU A 79 4.70 -4.91 -22.90
CA GLU A 79 5.54 -6.00 -23.45
C GLU A 79 5.36 -7.32 -22.67
N LEU A 80 4.64 -7.30 -21.54
CA LEU A 80 4.36 -8.50 -20.74
C LEU A 80 3.19 -9.31 -21.33
N ALA A 81 3.18 -10.62 -21.05
CA ALA A 81 2.02 -11.46 -21.32
C ALA A 81 0.72 -10.84 -20.75
N PRO A 82 -0.42 -10.91 -21.47
CA PRO A 82 -1.65 -10.19 -21.11
C PRO A 82 -2.14 -10.50 -19.69
N LYS A 83 -1.93 -11.73 -19.19
CA LYS A 83 -2.23 -12.10 -17.80
C LYS A 83 -1.36 -11.35 -16.78
N LEU A 84 -0.06 -11.16 -17.04
CA LEU A 84 0.83 -10.38 -16.17
C LEU A 84 0.57 -8.88 -16.23
N GLN A 85 0.10 -8.35 -17.36
CA GLN A 85 -0.27 -6.94 -17.47
C GLN A 85 -1.42 -6.57 -16.52
N VAL A 86 -2.36 -7.49 -16.29
CA VAL A 86 -3.45 -7.28 -15.33
C VAL A 86 -2.89 -7.15 -13.92
N TYR A 87 -2.03 -8.07 -13.49
CA TYR A 87 -1.42 -8.02 -12.16
C TYR A 87 -0.53 -6.78 -11.97
N ALA A 88 0.23 -6.38 -12.99
CA ALA A 88 1.03 -5.15 -12.95
C ALA A 88 0.14 -3.90 -12.81
N ARG A 89 -0.97 -3.82 -13.56
CA ARG A 89 -1.97 -2.76 -13.40
C ARG A 89 -2.59 -2.77 -12.01
N LEU A 90 -2.95 -3.95 -11.50
CA LEU A 90 -3.50 -4.11 -10.16
C LEU A 90 -2.52 -3.58 -9.11
N LEU A 91 -1.24 -3.96 -9.22
CA LEU A 91 -0.18 -3.47 -8.33
C LEU A 91 -0.03 -1.95 -8.42
N ARG A 92 -0.12 -1.37 -9.64
CA ARG A 92 -0.06 0.08 -9.85
C ARG A 92 -1.21 0.79 -9.15
N TYR A 93 -2.44 0.30 -9.29
CA TYR A 93 -3.60 0.88 -8.62
C TYR A 93 -3.48 0.75 -7.11
N LEU A 94 -3.03 -0.40 -6.60
CA LEU A 94 -2.77 -0.59 -5.18
C LEU A 94 -1.69 0.35 -4.65
N THR A 95 -0.60 0.56 -5.38
CA THR A 95 0.42 1.53 -4.94
C THR A 95 -0.13 2.95 -4.95
N LEU A 96 -0.90 3.34 -5.98
CA LEU A 96 -1.51 4.68 -6.03
C LEU A 96 -2.51 4.90 -4.89
N ILE A 97 -3.38 3.92 -4.61
CA ILE A 97 -4.34 4.00 -3.50
C ILE A 97 -3.57 4.07 -2.18
N GLY A 98 -2.53 3.24 -1.99
CA GLY A 98 -1.71 3.27 -0.78
C GLY A 98 -0.99 4.61 -0.57
N VAL A 99 -0.44 5.21 -1.64
CA VAL A 99 0.21 6.53 -1.59
C VAL A 99 -0.81 7.63 -1.29
N SER A 100 -1.99 7.60 -1.91
CA SER A 100 -3.08 8.54 -1.61
C SER A 100 -3.57 8.42 -0.17
N LEU A 101 -3.68 7.20 0.36
CA LEU A 101 -4.06 6.94 1.74
C LEU A 101 -3.00 7.48 2.71
N ALA A 102 -1.71 7.22 2.42
CA ALA A 102 -0.60 7.73 3.21
C ALA A 102 -0.55 9.27 3.20
N LEU A 103 -0.79 9.91 2.05
CA LEU A 103 -0.89 11.36 1.94
C LEU A 103 -2.09 11.91 2.72
N ALA A 104 -3.25 11.26 2.66
CA ALA A 104 -4.43 11.67 3.41
C ALA A 104 -4.18 11.58 4.93
N VAL A 105 -3.54 10.51 5.39
CA VAL A 105 -3.17 10.34 6.80
C VAL A 105 -2.10 11.34 7.23
N ALA A 106 -1.08 11.58 6.40
CA ALA A 106 -0.06 12.61 6.68
C ALA A 106 -0.69 14.00 6.77
N PHE A 107 -1.63 14.34 5.88
CA PHE A 107 -2.33 15.61 5.90
C PHE A 107 -3.26 15.75 7.12
N ALA A 108 -3.95 14.67 7.50
CA ALA A 108 -4.76 14.63 8.72
C ALA A 108 -3.92 14.83 9.99
N MET A 109 -2.74 14.19 10.05
CA MET A 109 -1.76 14.38 11.13
C MET A 109 -1.28 15.84 11.18
N ILE A 110 -0.88 16.42 10.04
CA ILE A 110 -0.42 17.82 9.98
C ILE A 110 -1.50 18.77 10.49
N LYS A 111 -2.78 18.56 10.10
CA LYS A 111 -3.90 19.37 10.57
C LYS A 111 -4.12 19.26 12.08
N LEU A 112 -3.85 18.09 12.69
CA LEU A 112 -3.96 17.88 14.14
C LEU A 112 -2.80 18.50 14.94
N TYR A 113 -1.63 18.68 14.35
CA TYR A 113 -0.44 19.27 15.02
C TYR A 113 -0.34 20.80 14.87
N TRP A 114 -1.12 21.40 13.95
CA TRP A 114 -1.16 22.86 13.73
C TRP A 114 -2.40 23.55 14.31
N VAL A 115 -3.29 22.79 14.96
CA VAL A 115 -4.38 23.30 15.81
C VAL A 115 -3.89 23.28 17.25
#